data_AF-A0A939VFM1-F1
#
_entry.id   AF-A0A939VFM1-F1
#
_cell.length_a   1.000
_cell.length_b   1.000
_cell.length_c   1.000
_cell.angle_alpha   90.00
_cell.angle_beta   90.00
_cell.angle_gamma   90.00
#
_symmetry.space_group_name_H-M   'P 1'
#
loop_
_entity.id
_entity.type
_entity.pdbx_description
1 polymer ?
#
loop_
_entity_poly.entity_id
_entity_poly.type
_entity_poly.pdbx_seq_one_letter_code
_entity_poly.pdbx_strand_id
1 'polypeptide(L)'
;MINLGSEMLRITPKGVEYSTSSGRVWSIRYMGTSCGTFVDLLPYGSEILAVTSKGIYYSSNAGRSWSLRYMGTSCGTFQNLMDGGRELLANTDKGLYYSTNGGRTWVKRR
;
A
#
# COMPACT_ATOMS: atom_id res chain seq x y z
N MET A 1 -3.06 4.95 8.42
CA MET A 1 -2.83 3.93 9.47
C MET A 1 -3.84 2.83 9.23
N ILE A 2 -3.44 1.57 9.38
CA ILE A 2 -4.33 0.41 9.17
C ILE A 2 -4.36 -0.45 10.43
N ASN A 3 -5.48 -1.13 10.66
CA ASN A 3 -5.64 -2.09 11.76
C ASN A 3 -5.66 -3.51 11.17
N LEU A 4 -4.84 -4.39 11.71
CA LEU A 4 -4.71 -5.81 11.33
C LEU A 4 -5.31 -6.74 12.39
N GLY A 5 -6.24 -6.24 13.21
CA GLY A 5 -6.88 -6.97 14.30
C GLY A 5 -6.12 -6.81 15.62
N SER A 6 -5.00 -7.53 15.78
CA SER A 6 -4.19 -7.49 17.01
C SER A 6 -3.10 -6.40 17.00
N GLU A 7 -2.87 -5.78 15.86
CA GLU A 7 -1.82 -4.79 15.65
C GLU A 7 -2.30 -3.66 14.75
N MET A 8 -1.73 -2.47 14.92
CA MET A 8 -1.90 -1.35 13.99
C MET A 8 -0.59 -1.06 13.27
N LEU A 9 -0.66 -0.68 12.00
CA LEU A 9 0.48 -0.22 11.21
C LEU A 9 0.30 1.25 10.81
N ARG A 10 1.38 2.02 10.89
CA ARG A 10 1.45 3.39 10.37
C ARG A 10 2.63 3.60 9.45
N ILE A 11 2.45 4.49 8.49
CA ILE A 11 3.52 5.01 7.66
C ILE A 11 4.25 6.12 8.43
N THR A 12 5.56 6.16 8.29
CA THR A 12 6.42 7.28 8.70
C THR A 12 7.33 7.67 7.54
N PRO A 13 8.00 8.83 7.58
CA PRO A 13 8.98 9.20 6.55
C PRO A 13 10.13 8.20 6.38
N LYS A 14 10.39 7.34 7.38
CA LYS A 14 11.48 6.35 7.38
C LYS A 14 11.02 4.94 7.01
N GLY A 15 9.72 4.67 6.95
CA GLY A 15 9.20 3.34 6.65
C GLY A 15 7.85 3.06 7.32
N VAL A 16 7.72 1.87 7.90
CA VAL A 16 6.48 1.40 8.53
C VAL A 16 6.76 1.01 9.97
N GLU A 17 5.89 1.43 10.87
CA GLU A 17 5.90 1.05 12.28
C GLU A 17 4.64 0.29 12.64
N TYR A 18 4.72 -0.53 13.68
CA TYR A 18 3.59 -1.27 14.23
C TYR A 18 3.38 -0.98 15.71
N SER A 19 2.16 -1.22 16.19
CA SER A 19 1.77 -1.13 17.60
C SER A 19 0.86 -2.28 17.98
N THR A 20 1.18 -2.97 19.08
CA THR A 20 0.32 -3.97 19.76
C THR A 20 -0.44 -3.36 20.94
N SER A 21 -0.20 -2.08 21.25
CA SER A 21 -0.71 -1.39 22.45
C SER A 21 -1.76 -0.34 22.11
N SER A 22 -2.56 -0.59 21.07
CA SER A 22 -3.57 0.34 20.57
C SER A 22 -2.99 1.75 20.31
N GLY A 23 -1.75 1.82 19.82
CA GLY A 23 -1.11 3.06 19.38
C GLY A 23 -0.38 3.83 20.47
N ARG A 24 -0.30 3.29 21.69
CA ARG A 24 0.45 3.89 22.81
C ARG A 24 1.96 3.83 22.58
N VAL A 25 2.46 2.68 22.12
CA VAL A 25 3.87 2.44 21.82
C VAL A 25 4.01 1.92 20.40
N TRP A 26 5.00 2.44 19.68
CA TRP A 26 5.30 2.06 18.30
C TRP A 26 6.70 1.47 18.19
N SER A 27 6.84 0.46 17.34
CA SER A 27 8.11 -0.18 17.04
C SER A 27 8.28 -0.27 15.52
N ILE A 28 9.53 -0.22 15.07
CA ILE A 28 9.85 -0.31 13.64
C ILE A 28 9.42 -1.69 13.13
N ARG A 29 8.59 -1.70 12.08
CA ARG A 29 8.19 -2.91 11.34
C ARG A 29 9.06 -3.10 10.11
N TYR A 30 9.35 -2.00 9.41
CA TYR A 30 10.15 -1.99 8.20
C TYR A 30 10.84 -0.64 8.02
N MET A 31 12.14 -0.66 7.69
CA MET A 31 12.99 0.53 7.48
C MET A 31 13.84 0.43 6.21
N GLY A 32 13.47 -0.45 5.27
CA GLY A 32 14.21 -0.64 4.02
C GLY A 32 13.88 0.44 2.98
N THR A 33 14.86 0.81 2.16
CA THR A 33 14.74 1.87 1.14
C THR A 33 14.36 1.35 -0.26
N SER A 34 14.35 0.03 -0.45
CA SER A 34 14.08 -0.60 -1.74
C SER A 34 12.73 -0.17 -2.32
N CYS A 35 11.70 -0.04 -1.47
CA CYS A 35 10.34 0.28 -1.84
C CYS A 35 10.09 1.77 -2.10
N GLY A 36 11.02 2.66 -1.72
CA GLY A 36 10.79 4.11 -1.73
C GLY A 36 9.97 4.59 -0.53
N THR A 37 9.44 5.81 -0.63
CA THR A 37 8.63 6.42 0.43
C THR A 37 7.22 5.88 0.35
N PHE A 38 6.69 5.38 1.47
CA PHE A 38 5.30 4.93 1.57
C PHE A 38 4.36 6.14 1.61
N VAL A 39 3.25 6.04 0.89
CA VAL A 39 2.23 7.09 0.78
C VAL A 39 0.91 6.60 1.38
N ASP A 40 0.51 5.38 1.05
CA ASP A 40 -0.74 4.78 1.52
C ASP A 40 -0.59 3.27 1.77
N LEU A 41 -1.41 2.72 2.66
CA LEU A 41 -1.50 1.29 2.96
C LEU A 41 -2.96 0.83 2.89
N LEU A 42 -3.20 -0.26 2.17
CA LEU A 42 -4.52 -0.86 2.02
C LEU A 42 -4.46 -2.36 2.37
N PRO A 43 -5.18 -2.83 3.41
CA PRO A 43 -5.42 -4.25 3.60
C PRO A 43 -6.22 -4.80 2.42
N TYR A 44 -5.76 -5.90 1.81
CA TYR A 44 -6.40 -6.51 0.64
C TYR A 44 -6.27 -8.04 0.72
N GLY A 45 -7.37 -8.71 1.11
CA GLY A 45 -7.34 -10.14 1.41
C GLY A 45 -6.36 -10.45 2.55
N SER A 46 -5.43 -11.37 2.30
CA SER A 46 -4.34 -11.72 3.22
C SER A 46 -3.08 -10.86 3.04
N GLU A 47 -3.10 -9.91 2.11
CA GLU A 47 -1.97 -9.05 1.77
C GLU A 47 -2.20 -7.61 2.28
N ILE A 48 -1.12 -6.84 2.31
CA ILE A 48 -1.17 -5.38 2.44
C ILE A 48 -0.59 -4.81 1.16
N LEU A 49 -1.36 -3.96 0.47
CA LEU A 49 -0.85 -3.16 -0.64
C LEU A 49 -0.31 -1.84 -0.09
N ALA A 50 0.80 -1.38 -0.66
CA ALA A 50 1.41 -0.10 -0.36
C ALA A 50 1.54 0.72 -1.63
N VAL A 51 1.02 1.95 -1.61
CA VAL A 51 1.41 2.97 -2.56
C VAL A 51 2.74 3.54 -2.11
N THR A 52 3.71 3.58 -3.01
CA THR A 52 5.02 4.16 -2.74
C THR A 52 5.44 5.10 -3.87
N SER A 53 6.49 5.89 -3.62
CA SER A 53 7.11 6.72 -4.65
C SER A 53 7.74 5.94 -5.82
N LYS A 54 7.86 4.62 -5.72
CA LYS A 54 8.41 3.75 -6.78
C LYS A 54 7.35 2.86 -7.46
N GLY A 55 6.09 2.97 -7.07
CA GLY A 55 4.99 2.16 -7.60
C GLY A 55 4.16 1.52 -6.50
N ILE A 56 3.51 0.40 -6.81
CA ILE A 56 2.75 -0.36 -5.83
C ILE A 56 3.58 -1.54 -5.38
N TYR A 57 3.70 -1.70 -4.07
CA TYR A 57 4.31 -2.85 -3.42
C TYR A 57 3.23 -3.63 -2.66
N TYR A 58 3.53 -4.88 -2.33
CA TYR A 58 2.68 -5.67 -1.47
C TYR A 58 3.49 -6.42 -0.42
N SER A 59 2.84 -6.76 0.69
CA SER A 59 3.37 -7.60 1.75
C SER A 59 2.39 -8.72 2.06
N SER A 60 2.89 -9.96 2.10
CA SER A 60 2.13 -11.14 2.53
C SER A 60 2.44 -11.55 3.98
N ASN A 61 3.24 -10.76 4.70
CA ASN A 61 3.71 -11.08 6.05
C ASN A 61 3.58 -9.89 7.02
N ALA A 62 2.43 -9.22 6.96
CA ALA A 62 2.06 -8.11 7.83
C ALA A 62 3.07 -6.94 7.81
N GLY A 63 3.59 -6.61 6.62
CA GLY A 63 4.46 -5.46 6.38
C GLY A 63 5.93 -5.66 6.77
N ARG A 64 6.36 -6.89 7.10
CA ARG A 64 7.75 -7.21 7.46
C ARG A 64 8.69 -7.20 6.25
N SER A 65 8.19 -7.65 5.10
CA SER A 65 8.87 -7.50 3.81
C SER A 65 7.88 -7.10 2.73
N TRP A 66 8.41 -6.52 1.67
CA TRP A 66 7.63 -5.94 0.59
C TRP A 66 8.19 -6.40 -0.76
N SER A 67 7.29 -6.70 -1.69
CA SER A 67 7.62 -7.12 -3.05
C SER A 67 6.91 -6.22 -4.04
N LEU A 68 7.54 -5.95 -5.18
CA LEU A 68 6.95 -5.10 -6.21
C LEU A 68 5.68 -5.76 -6.76
N ARG A 69 4.58 -4.99 -6.81
CA ARG A 69 3.31 -5.40 -7.43
C ARG A 69 3.12 -4.76 -8.80
N TYR A 70 3.48 -3.48 -8.93
CA TYR A 70 3.33 -2.72 -10.17
C TYR A 70 4.32 -1.55 -10.24
N MET A 71 5.02 -1.42 -11.37
CA MET A 71 5.93 -0.31 -11.68
C MET A 71 5.74 0.13 -13.14
N GLY A 72 4.64 0.83 -13.41
CA GLY A 72 4.34 1.36 -14.74
C GLY A 72 4.02 2.85 -14.71
N THR A 73 4.46 3.58 -15.73
CA THR A 73 4.33 5.05 -15.83
C THR A 73 3.04 5.52 -16.50
N SER A 74 2.31 4.60 -17.15
CA SER A 74 1.07 4.89 -17.89
C SER A 74 -0.05 5.43 -17.00
N CYS A 75 -0.05 5.04 -15.72
CA CYS A 75 -1.06 5.45 -14.74
C CYS A 75 -0.72 6.76 -14.04
N GLY A 76 0.52 7.24 -14.18
CA GLY A 76 1.00 8.39 -13.41
C GLY A 76 1.37 8.02 -11.98
N THR A 77 1.41 9.01 -11.10
CA THR A 77 1.75 8.86 -9.68
C THR A 77 0.51 8.43 -8.89
N PHE A 78 0.58 7.27 -8.25
CA PHE A 78 -0.47 6.79 -7.35
C PHE A 78 -0.50 7.62 -6.07
N GLN A 79 -1.69 8.03 -5.64
CA GLN A 79 -1.90 8.84 -4.43
C GLN A 79 -2.50 8.00 -3.30
N ASN A 80 -3.45 7.12 -3.63
CA ASN A 80 -4.04 6.16 -2.68
C ASN A 80 -4.63 4.96 -3.42
N LEU A 81 -4.96 3.92 -2.66
CA LEU A 81 -5.71 2.76 -3.12
C LEU A 81 -6.97 2.58 -2.28
N MET A 82 -8.02 2.06 -2.92
CA MET A 82 -9.27 1.69 -2.24
C MET A 82 -9.70 0.31 -2.71
N ASP A 83 -10.22 -0.49 -1.78
CA ASP A 83 -10.88 -1.76 -2.10
C ASP A 83 -12.34 -1.48 -2.47
N GLY A 84 -12.68 -1.65 -3.75
CA GLY A 84 -14.03 -1.56 -4.28
C GLY A 84 -14.77 -2.91 -4.29
N GLY A 85 -14.22 -3.94 -3.63
CA GLY A 85 -14.77 -5.29 -3.55
C GLY A 85 -14.52 -6.12 -4.81
N ARG A 86 -15.05 -5.69 -5.96
CA ARG A 86 -14.82 -6.37 -7.26
C ARG A 86 -13.56 -5.88 -7.97
N GLU A 87 -13.16 -4.65 -7.67
CA GLU A 87 -12.02 -3.98 -8.29
C GLU A 87 -11.26 -3.17 -7.25
N LEU A 88 -9.95 -3.07 -7.41
CA LEU A 88 -9.16 -2.06 -6.72
C LEU A 88 -9.29 -0.75 -7.48
N LEU A 89 -9.46 0.34 -6.75
CA LEU A 89 -9.47 1.69 -7.29
C LEU A 89 -8.19 2.41 -6.89
N ALA A 90 -7.67 3.23 -7.80
CA ALA A 90 -6.49 4.04 -7.57
C ALA A 90 -6.76 5.48 -8.01
N ASN A 91 -6.63 6.42 -7.07
CA ASN A 91 -6.51 7.82 -7.44
C ASN A 91 -5.07 8.08 -7.85
N THR A 92 -4.89 8.64 -9.05
CA THR A 92 -3.58 9.06 -9.55
C THR A 92 -3.63 10.51 -10.02
N ASP A 93 -2.45 11.10 -10.23
CA ASP A 93 -2.33 12.43 -10.84
C ASP A 93 -2.85 12.50 -12.30
N LYS A 94 -3.12 11.36 -12.95
CA LYS A 94 -3.70 11.27 -14.30
C LYS A 94 -5.18 10.88 -14.30
N GLY A 95 -5.80 10.79 -13.12
CA GLY A 95 -7.22 10.49 -12.93
C GLY A 95 -7.44 9.18 -12.16
N LEU A 96 -8.68 8.69 -12.21
CA LEU A 96 -9.06 7.44 -11.56
C LEU A 96 -8.69 6.24 -12.43
N TYR A 97 -8.07 5.24 -11.84
CA TYR A 97 -7.76 3.95 -12.45
C TYR A 97 -8.40 2.82 -11.64
N TYR A 98 -8.65 1.69 -12.30
CA TYR A 98 -9.15 0.49 -11.63
C TYR A 98 -8.34 -0.75 -12.05
N SER A 99 -8.35 -1.78 -11.20
CA SER A 99 -7.70 -3.06 -11.44
C SER A 99 -8.60 -4.21 -11.01
N THR A 100 -8.74 -5.21 -11.87
CA THR A 100 -9.53 -6.43 -11.60
C THR A 100 -8.66 -7.65 -11.28
N ASN A 101 -7.34 -7.47 -11.15
CA ASN A 101 -6.38 -8.57 -10.94
C ASN A 101 -5.45 -8.34 -9.73
N GLY A 102 -5.95 -7.63 -8.71
CA GLY A 102 -5.20 -7.36 -7.49
C GLY A 102 -4.02 -6.40 -7.69
N GLY A 103 -4.21 -5.38 -8.54
CA GLY A 103 -3.27 -4.28 -8.73
C GLY A 103 -2.09 -4.58 -9.63
N ARG A 104 -2.12 -5.70 -10.38
CA ARG A 104 -1.05 -6.10 -11.31
C ARG A 104 -1.12 -5.33 -12.63
N THR A 105 -2.32 -4.97 -13.07
CA THR A 105 -2.55 -4.07 -14.22
C THR A 105 -3.68 -3.10 -13.91
N TRP A 106 -3.64 -1.93 -14.55
CA TRP A 106 -4.55 -0.82 -14.29
C TRP A 106 -5.14 -0.28 -15.59
N VAL A 107 -6.43 0.03 -15.55
CA VAL A 107 -7.18 0.62 -16.66
C VAL A 107 -7.76 1.95 -16.18
N LYS A 108 -7.61 3.00 -16.99
CA LYS A 108 -8.19 4.31 -16.65
C LYS A 108 -9.71 4.19 -16.62
N ARG A 109 -10.33 4.65 -15.54
CA ARG A 109 -11.79 4.77 -15.43
C ARG A 109 -12.23 5.95 -16.30
N ARG A 110 -13.17 5.69 -17.21
CA ARG A 110 -13.81 6.72 -18.04
C ARG A 110 -14.95 7.37 -17.29
#